data_AF-A0A914TCW6-F1
#
_entry.id   AF-A0A914TCW6-F1
#
_cell.length_a   1.000
_cell.length_b   1.000
_cell.length_c   1.000
_cell.angle_alpha   90.00
_cell.angle_beta   90.00
_cell.angle_gamma   90.00
#
_symmetry.space_group_name_H-M   'P 1'
#
loop_
_entity.id
_entity.type
_entity.pdbx_description
1 polymer ?
#
loop_
_entity_poly.entity_id
_entity_poly.type
_entity_poly.pdbx_seq_one_letter_code
_entity_poly.pdbx_strand_id
1 'polypeptide(L)'
;MTKHLYDIPLSGNYFAYIANTLVSWGYKRGKNLVGAPFDWRKSPLELLDFYATLKSLIQRVYYYNHNTPVIILGHSMGNPVMNYFYHKYVDAEWKKQFIKSHISLAGAWGGSLQIVKLFASG
;
A
#
# COMPACT_ATOMS: atom_id res chain seq x y z
N MET A 1 6.84 9.62 38.50
CA MET A 1 5.82 10.44 37.81
C MET A 1 6.26 10.68 36.37
N THR A 2 6.00 9.74 35.46
CA THR A 2 6.36 9.87 34.03
C THR A 2 5.41 9.00 33.21
N LYS A 3 4.11 9.31 33.25
CA LYS A 3 3.07 8.57 32.52
C LYS A 3 2.14 9.45 31.67
N HIS A 4 2.60 10.64 31.24
CA HIS A 4 1.74 11.60 30.54
C HIS A 4 2.34 12.24 29.27
N LEU A 5 3.41 11.68 28.69
CA LEU A 5 4.01 12.25 27.46
C LEU A 5 3.65 11.52 26.17
N TYR A 6 2.72 10.54 26.19
CA TYR A 6 2.37 9.74 25.00
C TYR A 6 0.92 9.90 24.50
N ASP A 7 0.08 10.73 25.15
CA ASP A 7 -1.33 10.88 24.77
C ASP A 7 -1.62 12.14 23.94
N ILE A 8 -0.63 12.62 23.18
CA ILE A 8 -0.92 13.59 22.11
C ILE A 8 -1.36 12.77 20.90
N PRO A 9 -2.60 12.90 20.39
CA PRO A 9 -2.95 12.31 19.11
C PRO A 9 -2.05 12.97 18.07
N LEU A 10 -1.03 12.25 17.61
CA LEU A 10 -0.24 12.66 16.46
C LEU A 10 -1.19 12.70 15.27
N SER A 11 -1.62 13.91 14.91
CA SER A 11 -2.35 14.19 13.68
C SER A 11 -1.60 13.53 12.52
N GLY A 12 -2.25 12.61 11.80
CA GLY A 12 -1.64 11.86 10.68
C GLY A 12 -1.44 10.35 10.90
N ASN A 13 -1.92 9.77 12.00
CA ASN A 13 -1.93 8.32 12.20
C ASN A 13 -2.92 7.62 11.25
N TYR A 14 -2.43 7.20 10.09
CA TYR A 14 -3.22 6.48 9.08
C TYR A 14 -2.96 4.97 9.12
N PHE A 15 -1.76 4.52 8.72
CA PHE A 15 -1.36 3.11 8.78
C PHE A 15 -0.72 2.69 10.10
N ALA A 16 -0.57 3.61 11.07
CA ALA A 16 0.17 3.37 12.30
C ALA A 16 -0.37 2.18 13.11
N TYR A 17 -1.69 2.11 13.31
CA TYR A 17 -2.33 1.02 14.05
C TYR A 17 -2.14 -0.34 13.37
N ILE A 18 -2.43 -0.44 12.07
CA ILE A 18 -2.23 -1.68 11.30
C ILE A 18 -0.78 -2.14 11.40
N ALA A 19 0.17 -1.22 11.17
CA ALA A 19 1.57 -1.56 11.19
C ALA A 19 2.06 -1.96 12.60
N ASN A 20 1.57 -1.31 13.67
CA ASN A 20 1.89 -1.69 15.05
C ASN A 20 1.31 -3.06 15.41
N THR A 21 0.10 -3.38 14.98
CA THR A 21 -0.51 -4.71 15.17
C THR A 21 0.33 -5.78 14.47
N LEU A 22 0.72 -5.57 13.21
CA LEU A 22 1.58 -6.52 12.49
C LEU A 22 2.94 -6.69 13.19
N VAL A 23 3.53 -5.60 13.70
CA VAL A 23 4.77 -5.68 14.48
C VAL A 23 4.58 -6.52 15.76
N SER A 24 3.45 -6.37 16.45
CA SER A 24 3.13 -7.19 17.62
C SER A 24 3.01 -8.68 17.30
N TRP A 25 2.73 -9.03 16.03
CA TRP A 25 2.70 -10.41 15.53
C TRP A 25 4.07 -10.91 15.01
N GLY A 26 5.13 -10.11 15.16
CA GLY A 26 6.50 -10.49 14.77
C GLY A 26 6.97 -9.94 13.43
N TYR A 27 6.18 -9.11 12.74
CA TYR A 27 6.68 -8.36 11.59
C TYR A 27 7.71 -7.30 12.01
N LYS A 28 8.64 -7.00 11.12
CA LYS A 28 9.74 -6.06 11.27
C LYS A 28 9.65 -4.99 10.19
N ARG A 29 9.41 -3.75 10.62
CA ARG A 29 9.40 -2.55 9.76
C ARG A 29 10.69 -2.47 8.95
N GLY A 30 10.57 -2.14 7.66
CA GLY A 30 11.70 -2.02 6.75
C GLY A 30 12.30 -3.36 6.27
N LYS A 31 11.85 -4.51 6.80
CA LYS A 31 12.31 -5.84 6.40
C LYS A 31 11.21 -6.64 5.71
N ASN A 32 10.22 -7.11 6.46
CA ASN A 32 9.08 -7.88 5.97
C ASN A 32 7.74 -7.14 6.10
N LEU A 33 7.80 -5.90 6.59
CA LEU A 33 6.72 -4.92 6.56
C LEU A 33 7.27 -3.61 5.98
N VAL A 34 6.87 -3.31 4.74
CA VAL A 34 7.35 -2.15 3.98
C VAL A 34 6.18 -1.30 3.48
N GLY A 35 6.38 0.00 3.41
CA GLY A 35 5.46 0.93 2.77
C GLY A 35 5.86 1.19 1.32
N ALA A 36 4.87 1.45 0.46
CA ALA A 36 5.06 1.88 -0.92
C ALA A 36 4.26 3.17 -1.19
N PRO A 37 4.69 4.32 -0.64
CA PRO A 37 4.03 5.59 -0.88
C PRO A 37 4.21 6.02 -2.34
N PHE A 38 3.22 6.73 -2.88
CA PHE A 38 3.24 7.30 -4.23
C PHE A 38 2.63 8.69 -4.26
N ASP A 39 2.88 9.45 -5.33
CA ASP A 39 2.24 10.75 -5.56
C ASP A 39 0.77 10.53 -5.95
N TRP A 40 -0.11 10.56 -4.97
CA TRP A 40 -1.55 10.31 -5.12
C TRP A 40 -2.30 11.41 -5.89
N ARG A 41 -1.64 12.52 -6.24
CA ARG A 41 -2.20 13.57 -7.08
C ARG A 41 -2.17 13.21 -8.57
N LYS A 42 -1.36 12.22 -8.95
CA LYS A 42 -1.12 11.82 -10.34
C LYS A 42 -2.05 10.71 -10.79
N SER A 43 -2.36 10.68 -12.08
CA SER A 43 -3.10 9.59 -12.70
C SER A 43 -2.25 8.31 -12.80
N PRO A 44 -2.87 7.14 -12.95
CA PRO A 44 -2.13 5.88 -13.10
C PRO A 44 -1.10 5.88 -14.24
N LEU A 45 -1.31 6.64 -15.32
CA LEU A 45 -0.39 6.72 -16.47
C LEU A 45 0.89 7.50 -16.15
N GLU A 46 0.85 8.38 -15.16
CA GLU A 46 1.98 9.22 -14.75
C GLU A 46 2.80 8.57 -13.61
N LEU A 47 2.42 7.37 -13.18
CA LEU A 47 3.04 6.63 -12.07
C LEU A 47 4.05 5.57 -12.56
N LEU A 48 4.56 5.65 -13.79
CA LEU A 48 5.47 4.64 -14.36
C LEU A 48 6.72 4.42 -13.50
N ASP A 49 7.35 5.48 -12.99
CA ASP A 49 8.52 5.39 -12.10
C ASP A 49 8.17 4.73 -10.77
N PHE A 50 6.97 5.02 -10.25
CA PHE A 50 6.46 4.36 -9.05
C PHE A 50 6.25 2.87 -9.30
N TYR A 51 5.68 2.47 -10.45
CA TYR A 51 5.49 1.06 -10.76
C TYR A 51 6.81 0.30 -10.93
N ALA A 52 7.81 0.92 -11.54
CA ALA A 52 9.16 0.35 -11.63
C ALA A 52 9.72 0.10 -10.22
N THR A 53 9.66 1.12 -9.37
CA THR A 53 10.14 1.06 -7.98
C THR A 53 9.36 0.03 -7.16
N LEU A 54 8.04 -0.05 -7.34
CA LEU A 54 7.16 -1.00 -6.67
C LEU A 54 7.47 -2.44 -7.07
N LYS A 55 7.68 -2.70 -8.37
CA LYS A 55 8.08 -4.02 -8.88
C LYS A 55 9.40 -4.47 -8.23
N SER A 56 10.42 -3.60 -8.22
CA SER A 56 11.71 -3.87 -7.58
C SER A 56 11.59 -4.05 -6.07
N LEU A 57 10.74 -3.26 -5.40
CA LEU A 57 10.47 -3.38 -3.97
C LEU A 57 9.88 -4.76 -3.63
N ILE A 58 8.86 -5.20 -4.38
CA ILE A 58 8.21 -6.49 -4.17
C ILE A 58 9.21 -7.64 -4.36
N GLN A 59 10.01 -7.60 -5.44
CA GLN A 59 11.07 -8.59 -5.69
C GLN A 59 12.10 -8.61 -4.56
N ARG A 60 12.56 -7.45 -4.11
CA ARG A 60 13.52 -7.35 -3.01
C ARG A 60 12.95 -7.96 -1.72
N VAL A 61 11.71 -7.64 -1.36
CA VAL A 61 11.05 -8.20 -0.17
C VAL A 61 10.88 -9.72 -0.31
N TYR A 62 10.53 -10.21 -1.49
CA TYR A 62 10.45 -11.65 -1.77
C TYR A 62 11.77 -12.36 -1.49
N TYR A 63 12.87 -11.92 -2.13
CA TYR A 63 14.18 -12.56 -1.98
C TYR A 63 14.73 -12.44 -0.56
N TYR A 64 14.55 -11.29 0.10
CA TYR A 64 15.00 -11.08 1.48
C TYR A 64 14.22 -11.89 2.51
N ASN A 65 13.05 -12.42 2.15
CA ASN A 65 12.22 -13.25 3.00
C ASN A 65 12.13 -14.68 2.45
N HIS A 66 13.28 -15.24 2.04
CA HIS A 66 13.42 -16.65 1.65
C HIS A 66 12.49 -17.06 0.51
N ASN A 67 12.36 -16.21 -0.51
CA ASN A 67 11.51 -16.46 -1.67
C ASN A 67 10.03 -16.63 -1.30
N THR A 68 9.57 -15.91 -0.28
CA THR A 68 8.17 -15.94 0.17
C THR A 68 7.34 -14.91 -0.61
N PRO A 69 6.27 -15.31 -1.32
CA PRO A 69 5.37 -14.39 -2.02
C PRO A 69 4.76 -13.34 -1.08
N VAL A 70 4.70 -12.09 -1.56
CA VAL A 70 4.30 -10.91 -0.78
C VAL A 70 2.78 -10.78 -0.71
N ILE A 71 2.26 -10.38 0.45
CA ILE A 71 0.87 -9.95 0.60
C ILE A 71 0.80 -8.44 0.39
N ILE A 72 -0.03 -8.01 -0.54
CA ILE A 72 -0.30 -6.58 -0.79
C ILE A 72 -1.50 -6.18 0.05
N LEU A 73 -1.37 -5.09 0.81
CA LEU A 73 -2.49 -4.45 1.51
C LEU A 73 -2.66 -3.05 0.96
N GLY A 74 -3.77 -2.80 0.28
CA GLY A 74 -4.12 -1.50 -0.28
C GLY A 74 -5.32 -0.90 0.43
N HIS A 75 -5.32 0.42 0.62
CA HIS A 75 -6.48 1.15 1.13
C HIS A 75 -6.97 2.19 0.11
N SER A 76 -8.30 2.29 -0.06
CA SER A 76 -8.96 3.26 -0.93
C SER A 76 -8.35 3.27 -2.35
N MET A 77 -7.86 4.43 -2.82
CA MET A 77 -7.24 4.61 -4.13
C MET A 77 -6.00 3.73 -4.39
N GLY A 78 -5.33 3.27 -3.33
CA GLY A 78 -4.23 2.32 -3.48
C GLY A 78 -4.66 1.01 -4.16
N ASN A 79 -5.95 0.64 -4.06
CA ASN A 79 -6.47 -0.58 -4.66
C ASN A 79 -6.62 -0.48 -6.19
N PRO A 80 -7.28 0.55 -6.76
CA PRO A 80 -7.25 0.82 -8.20
C PRO A 80 -5.83 0.96 -8.78
N VAL A 81 -4.90 1.61 -8.06
CA VAL A 81 -3.50 1.74 -8.48
C VAL A 81 -2.83 0.36 -8.59
N MET A 82 -3.00 -0.51 -7.59
CA MET A 82 -2.52 -1.90 -7.68
C MET A 82 -3.19 -2.68 -8.80
N ASN A 83 -4.49 -2.48 -9.03
CA ASN A 83 -5.20 -3.13 -10.14
C ASN A 83 -4.63 -2.73 -11.51
N TYR A 84 -4.30 -1.45 -11.70
CA TYR A 84 -3.59 -1.01 -12.90
C TYR A 84 -2.23 -1.70 -13.03
N PHE A 85 -1.43 -1.71 -11.96
CA PHE A 85 -0.12 -2.37 -11.92
C PHE A 85 -0.23 -3.84 -12.36
N TYR A 86 -1.18 -4.60 -11.82
CA TYR A 86 -1.35 -6.03 -12.14
C TYR A 86 -1.77 -6.33 -13.58
N HIS A 87 -2.48 -5.41 -14.23
CA HIS A 87 -3.07 -5.67 -15.55
C HIS A 87 -2.32 -4.96 -16.68
N LYS A 88 -1.54 -3.93 -16.38
CA LYS A 88 -0.89 -3.08 -17.37
C LYS A 88 0.63 -3.03 -17.23
N TYR A 89 1.20 -3.34 -16.06
CA TYR A 89 2.63 -3.19 -15.82
C TYR A 89 3.38 -4.51 -15.64
N VAL A 90 2.75 -5.54 -15.07
CA VAL A 90 3.35 -6.87 -14.87
C VAL A 90 2.57 -7.97 -15.59
N ASP A 91 3.27 -9.04 -15.95
CA ASP A 91 2.69 -10.22 -16.57
C ASP A 91 2.14 -11.23 -15.53
N ALA A 92 1.46 -12.27 -16.02
CA ALA A 92 0.81 -13.28 -15.19
C ALA A 92 1.79 -14.15 -14.39
N GLU A 93 2.91 -14.55 -15.00
CA GLU A 93 3.92 -15.40 -14.35
C GLU A 93 4.63 -14.64 -13.22
N TRP A 94 4.95 -13.36 -13.44
CA TRP A 94 5.49 -12.50 -12.41
C TRP A 94 4.53 -12.41 -11.21
N LYS A 95 3.23 -12.17 -11.44
CA LYS A 95 2.25 -12.10 -10.35
C LYS A 95 2.18 -13.41 -9.57
N LYS A 96 2.12 -14.54 -10.28
CA LYS A 96 2.06 -15.88 -9.70
C LYS A 96 3.27 -16.18 -8.81
N GLN A 97 4.46 -15.71 -9.21
CA GLN A 97 5.69 -15.90 -8.45
C GLN A 97 5.77 -15.00 -7.22
N PHE A 98 5.47 -13.70 -7.37
CA PHE A 98 5.83 -12.70 -6.37
C PHE A 98 4.68 -12.30 -5.43
N ILE A 99 3.42 -12.55 -5.78
CA ILE A 99 2.25 -12.10 -5.02
C ILE A 99 1.49 -13.29 -4.45
N LYS A 100 1.33 -13.32 -3.13
CA LYS A 100 0.50 -14.31 -2.44
C LYS A 100 -0.98 -13.96 -2.52
N SER A 101 -1.30 -12.72 -2.19
CA SER A 101 -2.67 -12.22 -2.12
C SER A 101 -2.70 -10.68 -2.09
N HIS A 102 -3.87 -10.11 -2.38
CA HIS A 102 -4.16 -8.69 -2.22
C HIS A 102 -5.34 -8.54 -1.27
N ILE A 103 -5.10 -7.88 -0.13
CA ILE A 103 -6.11 -7.45 0.82
C ILE A 103 -6.53 -6.01 0.46
N SER A 104 -7.77 -5.85 0.00
CA SER A 104 -8.34 -4.55 -0.35
C SER A 104 -9.20 -3.99 0.79
N LEU A 105 -8.75 -2.88 1.37
CA LEU A 105 -9.51 -2.12 2.36
C LEU A 105 -10.22 -0.95 1.67
N ALA A 106 -11.55 -0.96 1.66
CA ALA A 106 -12.38 0.11 1.09
C ALA A 106 -11.97 0.54 -0.34
N GLY A 107 -11.66 -0.42 -1.22
CA GLY A 107 -11.20 -0.14 -2.58
C GLY A 107 -12.21 0.68 -3.40
N ALA A 108 -11.75 1.80 -3.96
CA ALA A 108 -12.56 2.71 -4.76
C ALA A 108 -12.69 2.23 -6.23
N TRP A 109 -13.18 1.00 -6.42
CA TRP A 109 -13.17 0.32 -7.73
C TRP A 109 -13.97 1.04 -8.82
N GLY A 110 -15.16 1.53 -8.47
CA GLY A 110 -16.04 2.29 -9.37
C GLY A 110 -15.99 3.80 -9.14
N GLY A 111 -15.01 4.29 -8.39
CA GLY A 111 -14.99 5.69 -7.92
C GLY A 111 -15.86 5.92 -6.68
N SER A 112 -16.18 7.18 -6.41
CA SER A 112 -16.81 7.64 -5.18
C SER A 112 -17.62 8.92 -5.42
N LEU A 113 -18.90 8.97 -5.02
CA LEU A 113 -19.75 10.16 -5.21
C LEU A 113 -19.24 11.38 -4.43
N GLN A 114 -18.45 11.15 -3.40
CA GLN A 114 -17.79 12.19 -2.61
C GLN A 114 -16.94 13.10 -3.49
N ILE A 115 -16.38 12.59 -4.60
CA ILE A 115 -15.61 13.43 -5.53
C ILE A 115 -16.49 14.45 -6.25
N VAL A 116 -17.73 14.09 -6.59
CA VAL A 116 -18.67 15.00 -7.25
C VAL A 116 -19.03 16.14 -6.32
N LYS A 117 -19.30 15.82 -5.04
CA LYS A 117 -19.55 16.84 -4.02
C LYS A 117 -18.34 17.75 -3.85
N LEU A 118 -17.14 17.18 -3.73
CA LEU A 118 -15.90 17.95 -3.59
C LEU A 118 -15.70 18.93 -4.75
N PHE A 119 -15.93 18.50 -6.00
CA PHE A 119 -15.84 19.39 -7.16
C PHE A 119 -16.89 20.50 -7.15
N ALA A 120 -18.08 20.23 -6.63
CA ALA A 120 -19.19 21.18 -6.62
C ALA A 120 -19.10 22.20 -5.48
N SER A 121 -18.58 21.82 -4.31
CA SER A 121 -18.65 22.67 -3.09
C SER A 121 -17.31 23.13 -2.54
N GLY A 122 -16.19 22.51 -2.92
CA GLY A 122 -14.96 22.57 -2.11
C GLY A 122 -15.04 21.70 -0.88
#